data_AF-A0A840N0N2-F1
#
_entry.id   AF-A0A840N0N2-F1
#
_cell.length_a   1.000
_cell.length_b   1.000
_cell.length_c   1.000
_cell.angle_alpha   90.00
_cell.angle_beta   90.00
_cell.angle_gamma   90.00
#
_symmetry.space_group_name_H-M   'P 1'
#
loop_
_entity.id
_entity.type
_entity.pdbx_description
1 polymer ?
#
loop_
_entity_poly.entity_id
_entity_poly.type
_entity_poly.pdbx_seq_one_letter_code
_entity_poly.pdbx_strand_id
1 'polypeptide(L)'
;MQVAHYQQFVRHTNQFITKPRDEALSIAMYGLVGEIGQLVAAVKKKVLGEGGETNWDQPNDEIREELGDAFWYLFAAAQLANDGPFDVLTGDIENLRAEIGGTDERARTIAAALDPQARTDFMKEAVRFPESPDFLFDDYQKLAFKTARTDGKVLIEVCQAVLWQLGAELLRPSLPAIEIDLNQNVADRPTNVVLGEIAWHLSAMASLYHLSLDNVIAFNCTKVSFRSERGTPTVLHDEARDPKEQFPRCFDVSFVRVGPGQSRMYFGGRPLGDDLTDNFYDDDGYRFHDVIHLAFIAHLGWSPVIRGLMKRKRKSGNNRVDEVEDGGRAKVVEELVIKAIHSEGDRQARASGRCIVGQPTRLFPRRSLINFRLLKTLRMYVEGLEVWHNTYWEWEDAIFAGCEMFHQLCQEMQGTVHVDLANRRLTFEPIVSPNVQGITVGLGMGAAVLAPSDCEVKKMLSTQERAATAQSRLAYVLAAKRALLGALGLEAASEAYWSQIEVRLDDMNTLYVKARDKALDRAWALRAVDYKAAFIESAGSVLCTATAIADVADVADISK
;
A
#
# COMPACT_ATOMS: atom_id res chain seq x y z
N MET A 1 21.64 18.08 -9.25
CA MET A 1 21.60 17.20 -8.07
C MET A 1 23.02 16.89 -7.68
N GLN A 2 23.43 17.16 -6.44
CA GLN A 2 24.82 16.92 -6.00
C GLN A 2 25.07 15.42 -5.83
N VAL A 3 26.22 14.95 -6.33
CA VAL A 3 26.57 13.52 -6.28
C VAL A 3 26.74 13.03 -4.85
N ALA A 4 27.39 13.82 -3.98
CA ALA A 4 27.56 13.51 -2.56
C ALA A 4 26.20 13.33 -1.83
N HIS A 5 25.23 14.21 -2.09
CA HIS A 5 23.88 14.08 -1.54
C HIS A 5 23.18 12.81 -2.04
N TYR A 6 23.34 12.46 -3.32
CA TYR A 6 22.76 11.23 -3.86
C TYR A 6 23.40 9.97 -3.27
N GLN A 7 24.72 9.96 -3.07
CA GLN A 7 25.39 8.84 -2.39
C GLN A 7 24.83 8.63 -0.99
N GLN A 8 24.63 9.72 -0.24
CA GLN A 8 23.99 9.66 1.08
C GLN A 8 22.56 9.14 0.97
N PHE A 9 21.77 9.64 0.02
CA PHE A 9 20.40 9.21 -0.21
C PHE A 9 20.30 7.69 -0.48
N VAL A 10 21.14 7.15 -1.37
CA VAL A 10 21.19 5.71 -1.67
C VAL A 10 21.52 4.90 -0.43
N ARG A 11 22.47 5.35 0.42
CA ARG A 11 22.80 4.66 1.69
C ARG A 11 21.60 4.57 2.62
N HIS A 12 20.83 5.65 2.77
CA HIS A 12 19.69 5.69 3.68
C HIS A 12 18.47 4.94 3.14
N THR A 13 18.33 4.82 1.81
CA THR A 13 17.19 4.15 1.16
C THR A 13 17.47 2.70 0.78
N ASN A 14 18.69 2.20 1.02
CA ASN A 14 19.08 0.83 0.74
C ASN A 14 18.33 -0.17 1.66
N GLN A 15 17.32 -0.84 1.10
CA GLN A 15 16.47 -1.80 1.81
C GLN A 15 17.16 -3.14 2.15
N PHE A 16 18.33 -3.41 1.57
CA PHE A 16 19.07 -4.65 1.81
C PHE A 16 20.35 -4.41 2.63
N ILE A 17 20.50 -3.23 3.24
CA ILE A 17 21.67 -2.90 4.08
C ILE A 17 21.83 -3.80 5.32
N THR A 18 20.75 -4.44 5.77
CA THR A 18 20.77 -5.39 6.91
C THR A 18 21.18 -6.81 6.51
N LYS A 19 21.32 -7.09 5.21
CA LYS A 19 21.76 -8.41 4.73
C LYS A 19 23.30 -8.52 4.78
N PRO A 20 23.87 -9.73 4.78
CA PRO A 20 25.29 -9.92 4.58
C PRO A 20 25.77 -9.18 3.33
N ARG A 21 26.96 -8.57 3.39
CA ARG A 21 27.46 -7.68 2.35
C ARG A 21 27.50 -8.32 0.96
N ASP A 22 27.91 -9.58 0.86
CA ASP A 22 27.99 -10.30 -0.42
C ASP A 22 26.60 -10.57 -1.01
N GLU A 23 25.61 -10.88 -0.16
CA GLU A 23 24.21 -11.04 -0.57
C GLU A 23 23.62 -9.69 -1.01
N ALA A 24 23.88 -8.63 -0.25
CA ALA A 24 23.47 -7.26 -0.57
C ALA A 24 24.08 -6.79 -1.91
N LEU A 25 25.37 -7.05 -2.14
CA LEU A 25 26.05 -6.72 -3.38
C LEU A 25 25.45 -7.49 -4.57
N SER A 26 25.19 -8.78 -4.40
CA SER A 26 24.54 -9.60 -5.43
C SER A 26 23.15 -9.05 -5.79
N ILE A 27 22.34 -8.70 -4.78
CA ILE A 27 21.02 -8.09 -4.99
C ILE A 27 21.14 -6.77 -5.76
N ALA A 28 22.13 -5.92 -5.42
CA ALA A 28 22.35 -4.65 -6.10
C ALA A 28 22.75 -4.86 -7.58
N MET A 29 23.62 -5.82 -7.86
CA MET A 29 24.04 -6.16 -9.22
C MET A 29 22.90 -6.75 -10.05
N TYR A 30 22.09 -7.66 -9.49
CA TYR A 30 20.89 -8.19 -10.17
C TYR A 30 19.88 -7.07 -10.46
N GLY A 31 19.69 -6.16 -9.51
CA GLY A 31 18.88 -4.97 -9.70
C GLY A 31 19.38 -4.14 -10.87
N LEU A 32 20.67 -3.76 -10.88
CA LEU A 32 21.26 -2.96 -11.97
C LEU A 32 21.07 -3.60 -13.35
N VAL A 33 21.35 -4.90 -13.48
CA VAL A 33 21.17 -5.62 -14.76
C VAL A 33 19.69 -5.70 -15.16
N GLY A 34 18.80 -5.87 -14.18
CA GLY A 34 17.35 -5.81 -14.39
C GLY A 34 16.91 -4.46 -14.96
N GLU A 35 17.34 -3.35 -14.35
CA GLU A 35 17.00 -1.99 -14.80
C GLU A 35 17.62 -1.65 -16.16
N ILE A 36 18.84 -2.14 -16.45
CA ILE A 36 19.41 -2.06 -17.80
C ILE A 36 18.50 -2.74 -18.82
N GLY A 37 17.97 -3.92 -18.50
CA GLY A 37 17.04 -4.64 -19.36
C GLY A 37 15.72 -3.88 -19.59
N GLN A 38 15.18 -3.25 -18.55
CA GLN A 38 13.98 -2.40 -18.66
C GLN A 38 14.23 -1.15 -19.51
N LEU A 39 15.36 -0.48 -19.31
CA LEU A 39 15.79 0.67 -20.11
C LEU A 39 15.93 0.30 -21.60
N VAL A 40 16.59 -0.81 -21.92
CA VAL A 40 16.72 -1.29 -23.30
C VAL A 40 15.33 -1.59 -23.91
N ALA A 41 14.42 -2.17 -23.13
CA ALA A 41 13.05 -2.41 -23.60
C ALA A 41 12.29 -1.10 -23.88
N ALA A 42 12.45 -0.07 -23.04
CA ALA A 42 11.85 1.25 -23.26
C ALA A 42 12.40 1.94 -24.53
N VAL A 43 13.73 1.91 -24.71
CA VAL A 43 14.41 2.43 -25.92
C VAL A 43 13.93 1.71 -27.18
N LYS A 44 13.83 0.37 -27.13
CA LYS A 44 13.33 -0.44 -28.26
C LYS A 44 11.94 0.02 -28.72
N LYS A 45 10.99 0.23 -27.81
CA LYS A 45 9.61 0.67 -28.16
C LYS A 45 9.64 1.97 -28.97
N LYS A 46 10.53 2.91 -28.60
CA LYS A 46 10.72 4.18 -29.30
C LYS A 46 11.37 4.03 -30.67
N VAL A 47 12.41 3.19 -30.77
CA VAL A 47 13.06 2.91 -32.07
C VAL A 47 12.08 2.24 -33.05
N LEU A 48 11.13 1.44 -32.56
CA LEU A 48 10.10 0.78 -33.38
C LEU A 48 8.91 1.69 -33.74
N GLY A 49 8.79 2.89 -33.14
CA GLY A 49 7.68 3.80 -33.38
C GLY A 49 6.32 3.25 -32.89
N GLU A 50 6.31 2.34 -31.91
CA GLU A 50 5.06 1.84 -31.33
C GLU A 50 4.25 3.01 -30.75
N GLY A 51 3.04 3.24 -31.28
CA GLY A 51 2.19 4.38 -30.92
C GLY A 51 2.21 5.56 -31.91
N GLY A 52 2.94 5.48 -33.03
CA GLY A 52 2.91 6.48 -34.10
C GLY A 52 3.89 7.64 -33.95
N GLU A 53 4.83 7.57 -33.00
CA GLU A 53 5.90 8.56 -32.84
C GLU A 53 7.00 8.36 -33.89
N THR A 54 7.37 9.44 -34.60
CA THR A 54 8.40 9.42 -35.66
C THR A 54 9.79 9.83 -35.18
N ASN A 55 9.91 10.42 -33.99
CA ASN A 55 11.16 10.96 -33.46
C ASN A 55 11.65 10.12 -32.28
N TRP A 56 12.76 9.41 -32.46
CA TRP A 56 13.28 8.46 -31.48
C TRP A 56 13.98 9.12 -30.28
N ASP A 57 14.36 10.39 -30.37
CA ASP A 57 15.24 11.13 -29.45
C ASP A 57 14.51 12.08 -28.50
N GLN A 58 13.17 12.05 -28.49
CA GLN A 58 12.38 12.94 -27.64
C GLN A 58 12.49 12.55 -26.15
N PRO A 59 12.53 13.54 -25.23
CA PRO A 59 12.47 13.26 -23.80
C PRO A 59 11.32 12.33 -23.44
N ASN A 60 11.60 11.30 -22.65
CA ASN A 60 10.63 10.27 -22.35
C ASN A 60 10.63 9.91 -20.87
N ASP A 61 9.43 9.87 -20.28
CA ASP A 61 9.24 9.61 -18.85
C ASP A 61 9.59 8.16 -18.45
N GLU A 62 9.31 7.17 -19.31
CA GLU A 62 9.70 5.77 -19.07
C GLU A 62 11.23 5.65 -19.04
N ILE A 63 11.92 6.17 -20.05
CA ILE A 63 13.39 6.20 -20.11
C ILE A 63 13.99 6.97 -18.93
N ARG A 64 13.43 8.13 -18.56
CA ARG A 64 13.86 8.91 -17.38
C ARG A 64 13.76 8.07 -16.09
N GLU A 65 12.68 7.31 -15.94
CA GLU A 65 12.44 6.47 -14.77
C GLU A 65 13.43 5.30 -14.69
N GLU A 66 13.62 4.57 -15.80
CA GLU A 66 14.54 3.43 -15.86
C GLU A 66 16.01 3.87 -15.69
N LEU A 67 16.40 5.02 -16.25
CA LEU A 67 17.72 5.61 -16.00
C LEU A 67 17.93 5.90 -14.50
N GLY A 68 16.93 6.49 -13.85
CA GLY A 68 16.99 6.79 -12.42
C GLY A 68 17.19 5.54 -11.57
N ASP A 69 16.47 4.46 -11.87
CA ASP A 69 16.59 3.19 -11.14
C ASP A 69 17.92 2.50 -11.39
N ALA A 70 18.39 2.50 -12.65
CA ALA A 70 19.72 2.00 -12.98
C ALA A 70 20.81 2.77 -12.20
N PHE A 71 20.74 4.10 -12.12
CA PHE A 71 21.67 4.89 -11.30
C PHE A 71 21.56 4.58 -9.80
N TRP A 72 20.36 4.33 -9.28
CA TRP A 72 20.19 3.94 -7.87
C TRP A 72 20.94 2.62 -7.57
N TYR A 73 20.73 1.58 -8.38
CA TYR A 73 21.41 0.30 -8.19
C TYR A 73 22.92 0.37 -8.48
N LEU A 74 23.33 1.19 -9.45
CA LEU A 74 24.75 1.43 -9.76
C LEU A 74 25.49 2.02 -8.55
N PHE A 75 24.90 3.04 -7.91
CA PHE A 75 25.47 3.63 -6.71
C PHE A 75 25.42 2.66 -5.51
N ALA A 76 24.35 1.88 -5.37
CA ALA A 76 24.25 0.87 -4.32
C ALA A 76 25.34 -0.22 -4.47
N ALA A 77 25.54 -0.72 -5.69
CA ALA A 77 26.57 -1.70 -6.02
C ALA A 77 27.98 -1.12 -5.79
N ALA A 78 28.24 0.10 -6.25
CA ALA A 78 29.52 0.78 -6.04
C ALA A 78 29.84 0.94 -4.55
N GLN A 79 28.87 1.31 -3.73
CA GLN A 79 29.06 1.44 -2.28
C GLN A 79 29.32 0.09 -1.59
N LEU A 80 28.66 -0.97 -2.03
CA LEU A 80 28.83 -2.30 -1.44
C LEU A 80 30.11 -3.00 -1.90
N ALA A 81 30.58 -2.73 -3.12
CA ALA A 81 31.82 -3.30 -3.67
C ALA A 81 33.09 -2.73 -3.02
N ASN A 82 33.00 -1.62 -2.26
CA ASN A 82 34.16 -0.90 -1.73
C ASN A 82 34.11 -0.77 -0.21
N ASP A 83 35.26 -0.96 0.46
CA ASP A 83 35.37 -0.86 1.93
C ASP A 83 35.34 0.57 2.46
N GLY A 84 35.52 1.56 1.58
CA GLY A 84 35.60 2.98 1.91
C GLY A 84 34.83 3.87 0.93
N PRO A 85 34.89 5.20 1.11
CA PRO A 85 34.28 6.15 0.19
C PRO A 85 34.82 5.95 -1.22
N PHE A 86 33.92 5.63 -2.16
CA PHE A 86 34.23 5.47 -3.57
C PHE A 86 33.17 6.21 -4.40
N ASP A 87 33.63 7.07 -5.30
CA ASP A 87 32.80 7.78 -6.26
C ASP A 87 33.00 7.18 -7.66
N VAL A 88 31.99 6.46 -8.12
CA VAL A 88 32.02 5.75 -9.41
C VAL A 88 32.13 6.70 -10.61
N LEU A 89 31.61 7.92 -10.52
CA LEU A 89 31.66 8.90 -11.62
C LEU A 89 33.04 9.52 -11.74
N THR A 90 33.66 9.84 -10.59
CA THR A 90 35.05 10.30 -10.55
C THR A 90 35.99 9.22 -11.06
N GLY A 91 35.81 7.97 -10.59
CA GLY A 91 36.59 6.83 -11.07
C GLY A 91 36.43 6.57 -12.56
N ASP A 92 35.23 6.76 -13.14
CA ASP A 92 35.03 6.67 -14.58
C ASP A 92 35.82 7.72 -15.36
N ILE A 93 35.77 8.99 -14.95
CA ILE A 93 36.54 10.07 -15.60
C ILE A 93 38.05 9.82 -15.53
N GLU A 94 38.55 9.32 -14.39
CA GLU A 94 39.96 8.92 -14.24
C GLU A 94 40.34 7.80 -15.23
N ASN A 95 39.49 6.78 -15.36
CA ASN A 95 39.71 5.67 -16.28
C ASN A 95 39.67 6.13 -17.75
N LEU A 96 38.68 6.93 -18.14
CA LEU A 96 38.57 7.48 -19.49
C LEU A 96 39.78 8.36 -19.84
N ARG A 97 40.24 9.19 -18.90
CA ARG A 97 41.44 10.01 -19.09
C ARG A 97 42.69 9.15 -19.28
N ALA A 98 42.85 8.09 -18.50
CA ALA A 98 43.97 7.17 -18.64
C ALA A 98 43.92 6.44 -20.00
N GLU A 99 42.74 5.97 -20.41
CA GLU A 99 42.53 5.26 -21.67
C GLU A 99 42.77 6.17 -22.89
N ILE A 100 42.21 7.37 -22.92
CA ILE A 100 42.31 8.31 -24.06
C ILE A 100 43.70 8.97 -24.13
N GLY A 101 44.37 9.13 -22.98
CA GLY A 101 45.72 9.65 -22.85
C GLY A 101 46.82 8.62 -23.06
N GLY A 102 46.47 7.34 -23.21
CA GLY A 102 47.41 6.24 -23.42
C GLY A 102 48.15 6.30 -24.76
N THR A 103 49.14 5.42 -24.91
CA THR A 103 49.96 5.31 -26.13
C THR A 103 49.82 3.97 -26.85
N ASP A 104 49.00 3.07 -26.30
CA ASP A 104 48.75 1.75 -26.87
C ASP A 104 47.81 1.81 -28.09
N GLU A 105 47.61 0.67 -28.75
CA GLU A 105 46.78 0.59 -29.96
C GLU A 105 45.32 0.97 -29.68
N ARG A 106 44.81 0.61 -28.50
CA ARG A 106 43.46 0.93 -28.07
C ARG A 106 43.26 2.44 -27.90
N ALA A 107 44.16 3.12 -27.21
CA ALA A 107 44.16 4.57 -27.05
C ALA A 107 44.22 5.28 -28.40
N ARG A 108 45.07 4.81 -29.34
CA ARG A 108 45.15 5.36 -30.71
C ARG A 108 43.84 5.20 -31.47
N THR A 109 43.18 4.05 -31.32
CA THR A 109 41.89 3.75 -31.97
C THR A 109 40.80 4.68 -31.44
N ILE A 110 40.72 4.84 -30.12
CA ILE A 110 39.78 5.76 -29.48
C ILE A 110 40.07 7.21 -29.91
N ALA A 111 41.33 7.62 -29.86
CA ALA A 111 41.75 8.95 -30.26
C ALA A 111 41.39 9.29 -31.72
N ALA A 112 41.43 8.31 -32.62
CA ALA A 112 41.05 8.49 -34.02
C ALA A 112 39.53 8.54 -34.23
N ALA A 113 38.74 7.95 -33.33
CA ALA A 113 37.27 7.95 -33.40
C ALA A 113 36.62 9.17 -32.75
N LEU A 114 37.34 9.89 -31.87
CA LEU A 114 36.83 11.08 -31.19
C LEU A 114 36.95 12.34 -32.05
N ASP A 115 36.02 13.27 -31.87
CA ASP A 115 36.18 14.63 -32.38
C ASP A 115 37.45 15.27 -31.75
N PRO A 116 38.37 15.84 -32.56
CA PRO A 116 39.63 16.37 -32.04
C PRO A 116 39.48 17.48 -31.01
N GLN A 117 38.45 18.33 -31.17
CA GLN A 117 38.19 19.44 -30.26
C GLN A 117 37.59 18.90 -28.95
N ALA A 118 36.56 18.05 -29.03
CA ALA A 118 35.96 17.40 -27.87
C ALA A 118 36.98 16.60 -27.06
N ARG A 119 37.89 15.87 -27.72
CA ARG A 119 39.00 15.16 -27.08
C ARG A 119 39.94 16.11 -26.33
N THR A 120 40.34 17.21 -26.97
CA THR A 120 41.24 18.20 -26.36
C THR A 120 40.58 18.84 -25.12
N ASP A 121 39.31 19.20 -25.23
CA ASP A 121 38.54 19.79 -24.14
C ASP A 121 38.35 18.81 -22.99
N PHE A 122 38.00 17.55 -23.29
CA PHE A 122 37.91 16.48 -22.30
C PHE A 122 39.23 16.30 -21.54
N MET A 123 40.35 16.15 -22.24
CA MET A 123 41.65 15.93 -21.60
C MET A 123 42.05 17.10 -20.69
N LYS A 124 41.68 18.33 -21.04
CA LYS A 124 41.94 19.53 -20.23
C LYS A 124 41.05 19.60 -18.99
N GLU A 125 39.78 19.27 -19.13
CA GLU A 125 38.79 19.35 -18.04
C GLU A 125 38.88 18.17 -17.08
N ALA A 126 39.09 16.95 -17.57
CA ALA A 126 39.22 15.73 -16.77
C ALA A 126 40.39 15.77 -15.78
N VAL A 127 41.42 16.59 -16.02
CA VAL A 127 42.53 16.80 -15.05
C VAL A 127 42.05 17.44 -13.76
N ARG A 128 41.00 18.26 -13.85
CA ARG A 128 40.47 19.06 -12.74
C ARG A 128 39.19 18.48 -12.17
N PHE A 129 38.74 17.33 -12.67
CA PHE A 129 37.48 16.73 -12.27
C PHE A 129 37.65 15.80 -11.06
N PRO A 130 36.79 15.90 -10.03
CA PRO A 130 35.80 16.95 -9.83
C PRO A 130 36.45 18.27 -9.37
N GLU A 131 35.97 19.41 -9.86
CA GLU A 131 36.52 20.74 -9.46
C GLU A 131 36.18 21.10 -8.00
N SER A 132 35.13 20.47 -7.46
CA SER A 132 34.61 20.62 -6.11
C SER A 132 33.96 19.31 -5.65
N PRO A 133 33.98 18.98 -4.34
CA PRO A 133 33.20 17.87 -3.79
C PRO A 133 31.68 17.98 -4.05
N ASP A 134 31.20 19.19 -4.36
CA ASP A 134 29.77 19.48 -4.59
C ASP A 134 29.35 19.41 -6.07
N PHE A 135 30.10 18.70 -6.92
CA PHE A 135 29.79 18.57 -8.34
C PHE A 135 28.43 17.90 -8.58
N LEU A 136 27.81 18.27 -9.70
CA LEU A 136 26.49 17.82 -10.12
C LEU A 136 26.59 16.61 -11.06
N PHE A 137 25.51 15.85 -11.19
CA PHE A 137 25.43 14.78 -12.19
C PHE A 137 25.56 15.32 -13.61
N ASP A 138 25.00 16.50 -13.87
CA ASP A 138 25.13 17.18 -15.17
C ASP A 138 26.59 17.55 -15.49
N ASP A 139 27.44 17.79 -14.49
CA ASP A 139 28.86 18.09 -14.71
C ASP A 139 29.58 16.85 -15.23
N TYR A 140 29.32 15.69 -14.61
CA TYR A 140 29.80 14.40 -15.11
C TYR A 140 29.24 14.10 -16.51
N GLN A 141 27.92 14.23 -16.70
CA GLN A 141 27.25 13.96 -17.98
C GLN A 141 27.90 14.73 -19.13
N LYS A 142 28.08 16.04 -18.97
CA LYS A 142 28.67 16.92 -20.00
C LYS A 142 30.12 16.55 -20.29
N LEU A 143 30.90 16.25 -19.27
CA LEU A 143 32.32 15.90 -19.43
C LEU A 143 32.47 14.53 -20.09
N ALA A 144 31.80 13.51 -19.57
CA ALA A 144 31.83 12.15 -20.07
C ALA A 144 31.32 12.05 -21.52
N PHE A 145 30.27 12.80 -21.89
CA PHE A 145 29.71 12.74 -23.24
C PHE A 145 30.65 13.27 -24.33
N LYS A 146 31.66 14.11 -23.99
CA LYS A 146 32.71 14.53 -24.93
C LYS A 146 33.54 13.35 -25.46
N THR A 147 33.50 12.20 -24.79
CA THR A 147 34.19 10.98 -25.22
C THR A 147 33.29 10.04 -26.01
N ALA A 148 32.14 10.51 -26.49
CA ALA A 148 31.28 9.77 -27.42
C ALA A 148 32.03 9.52 -28.74
N ARG A 149 32.06 8.25 -29.15
CA ARG A 149 32.82 7.78 -30.34
C ARG A 149 31.94 7.65 -31.58
N THR A 150 30.63 7.58 -31.38
CA THR A 150 29.57 7.57 -32.40
C THR A 150 28.50 8.57 -31.97
N ASP A 151 27.50 8.83 -32.82
CA ASP A 151 26.44 9.80 -32.53
C ASP A 151 25.04 9.25 -32.88
N GLY A 152 24.02 10.00 -32.45
CA GLY A 152 22.62 9.76 -32.77
C GLY A 152 22.17 8.31 -32.52
N LYS A 153 21.48 7.74 -33.52
CA LYS A 153 20.93 6.39 -33.45
C LYS A 153 22.01 5.31 -33.34
N VAL A 154 23.17 5.52 -33.97
CA VAL A 154 24.29 4.57 -33.91
C VAL A 154 24.80 4.48 -32.48
N LEU A 155 24.95 5.61 -31.78
CA LEU A 155 25.35 5.61 -30.38
C LEU A 155 24.31 4.92 -29.48
N ILE A 156 23.01 5.12 -29.72
CA ILE A 156 21.96 4.39 -29.00
C ILE A 156 22.06 2.88 -29.19
N GLU A 157 22.33 2.40 -30.41
CA GLU A 157 22.50 0.98 -30.69
C GLU A 157 23.77 0.42 -30.00
N VAL A 158 24.87 1.18 -30.01
CA VAL A 158 26.09 0.82 -29.29
C VAL A 158 25.82 0.75 -27.78
N CYS A 159 25.18 1.76 -27.19
CA CYS A 159 24.89 1.78 -25.76
C CYS A 159 24.03 0.58 -25.35
N GLN A 160 23.00 0.21 -26.12
CA GLN A 160 22.19 -0.98 -25.84
C GLN A 160 23.03 -2.25 -25.86
N ALA A 161 23.84 -2.46 -26.91
CA ALA A 161 24.65 -3.66 -27.05
C ALA A 161 25.72 -3.77 -25.96
N VAL A 162 26.40 -2.67 -25.64
CA VAL A 162 27.48 -2.64 -24.66
C VAL A 162 26.95 -2.75 -23.24
N LEU A 163 25.81 -2.14 -22.91
CA LEU A 163 25.20 -2.33 -21.59
C LEU A 163 24.86 -3.79 -21.29
N TRP A 164 24.45 -4.59 -22.29
CA TRP A 164 24.27 -6.03 -22.12
C TRP A 164 25.58 -6.76 -21.83
N GLN A 165 26.66 -6.41 -22.53
CA GLN A 165 27.99 -6.98 -22.31
C GLN A 165 28.49 -6.66 -20.90
N LEU A 166 28.40 -5.38 -20.50
CA LEU A 166 28.79 -4.92 -19.17
C LEU A 166 27.93 -5.57 -18.07
N GLY A 167 26.65 -5.80 -18.31
CA GLY A 167 25.80 -6.54 -17.38
C GLY A 167 26.27 -7.98 -17.17
N ALA A 168 26.69 -8.67 -18.24
CA ALA A 168 27.28 -10.00 -18.13
C ALA A 168 28.64 -9.99 -17.40
N GLU A 169 29.51 -9.02 -17.71
CA GLU A 169 30.79 -8.82 -17.02
C GLU A 169 30.60 -8.52 -15.53
N LEU A 170 29.58 -7.73 -15.18
CA LEU A 170 29.27 -7.37 -13.79
C LEU A 170 28.82 -8.57 -12.95
N LEU A 171 28.06 -9.50 -13.54
CA LEU A 171 27.53 -10.67 -12.84
C LEU A 171 28.49 -11.86 -12.84
N ARG A 172 29.54 -11.83 -13.67
CA ARG A 172 30.53 -12.90 -13.75
C ARG A 172 31.16 -13.29 -12.40
N PRO A 173 31.54 -12.35 -11.51
CA PRO A 173 32.11 -12.70 -10.19
C PRO A 173 31.17 -13.50 -9.29
N SER A 174 29.85 -13.48 -9.56
CA SER A 174 28.86 -14.24 -8.80
C SER A 174 28.79 -15.72 -9.20
N LEU A 175 29.48 -16.11 -10.27
CA LEU A 175 29.53 -17.50 -10.71
C LEU A 175 30.38 -18.35 -9.76
N PRO A 176 29.97 -19.60 -9.46
CA PRO A 176 30.86 -20.57 -8.82
C PRO A 176 32.13 -20.79 -9.65
N ALA A 177 33.25 -21.14 -9.01
CA ALA A 177 34.54 -21.33 -9.69
C ALA A 177 34.46 -22.23 -10.92
N ILE A 178 33.72 -23.35 -10.84
CA ILE A 178 33.53 -24.25 -11.98
C ILE A 178 32.82 -23.59 -13.17
N GLU A 179 31.88 -22.68 -12.92
CA GLU A 179 31.19 -21.94 -13.98
C GLU A 179 32.07 -20.83 -14.56
N ILE A 180 32.94 -20.21 -13.76
CA ILE A 180 33.94 -19.26 -14.28
C ILE A 180 34.89 -19.97 -15.26
N ASP A 181 35.35 -21.17 -14.90
CA ASP A 181 36.23 -22.00 -15.72
C ASP A 181 35.57 -22.45 -17.03
N LEU A 182 34.27 -22.76 -17.00
CA LEU A 182 33.51 -23.23 -18.17
C LEU A 182 33.10 -22.08 -19.10
N ASN A 183 32.75 -20.90 -18.56
CA ASN A 183 32.13 -19.80 -19.31
C ASN A 183 33.14 -18.69 -19.66
N GLN A 184 34.22 -18.99 -20.38
CA GLN A 184 35.35 -18.06 -20.61
C GLN A 184 35.10 -16.93 -21.63
N ASN A 185 33.89 -16.85 -22.22
CA ASN A 185 33.57 -15.87 -23.28
C ASN A 185 33.34 -14.44 -22.75
N VAL A 186 33.24 -14.27 -21.43
CA VAL A 186 33.09 -12.99 -20.76
C VAL A 186 34.37 -12.69 -20.00
N ALA A 187 34.93 -11.49 -20.18
CA ALA A 187 36.20 -11.12 -19.57
C ALA A 187 36.08 -10.91 -18.05
N ASP A 188 37.13 -11.29 -17.32
CA ASP A 188 37.29 -10.94 -15.91
C ASP A 188 37.76 -9.49 -15.78
N ARG A 189 36.91 -8.62 -15.24
CA ARG A 189 37.19 -7.19 -15.12
C ARG A 189 36.89 -6.69 -13.71
N PRO A 190 37.66 -5.71 -13.19
CA PRO A 190 37.37 -5.12 -11.88
C PRO A 190 35.97 -4.49 -11.86
N THR A 191 35.18 -4.81 -10.83
CA THR A 191 33.78 -4.36 -10.68
C THR A 191 33.63 -2.85 -10.86
N ASN A 192 34.51 -2.05 -10.25
CA ASN A 192 34.44 -0.59 -10.34
C ASN A 192 34.65 -0.04 -11.75
N VAL A 193 35.46 -0.73 -12.58
CA VAL A 193 35.66 -0.33 -13.98
C VAL A 193 34.39 -0.60 -14.78
N VAL A 194 33.79 -1.79 -14.59
CA VAL A 194 32.52 -2.15 -15.25
C VAL A 194 31.40 -1.19 -14.84
N LEU A 195 31.29 -0.86 -13.55
CA LEU A 195 30.29 0.10 -13.05
C LEU A 195 30.49 1.51 -13.62
N GLY A 196 31.73 1.98 -13.77
CA GLY A 196 32.05 3.25 -14.43
C GLY A 196 31.59 3.27 -15.89
N GLU A 197 31.93 2.22 -16.63
CA GLU A 197 31.50 2.10 -18.03
C GLU A 197 29.97 2.01 -18.17
N ILE A 198 29.28 1.34 -17.25
CA ILE A 198 27.80 1.36 -17.21
C ILE A 198 27.33 2.81 -17.00
N ALA A 199 27.88 3.54 -16.03
CA ALA A 199 27.51 4.94 -15.76
C ALA A 199 27.70 5.82 -17.00
N TRP A 200 28.79 5.63 -17.75
CA TRP A 200 29.04 6.33 -19.00
C TRP A 200 27.94 6.07 -20.03
N HIS A 201 27.58 4.80 -20.28
CA HIS A 201 26.56 4.45 -21.28
C HIS A 201 25.16 4.94 -20.88
N LEU A 202 24.78 4.85 -19.59
CA LEU A 202 23.52 5.42 -19.08
C LEU A 202 23.48 6.94 -19.30
N SER A 203 24.60 7.63 -19.06
CA SER A 203 24.73 9.09 -19.27
C SER A 203 24.69 9.48 -20.74
N ALA A 204 25.28 8.67 -21.62
CA ALA A 204 25.21 8.85 -23.05
C ALA A 204 23.77 8.71 -23.56
N MET A 205 23.03 7.70 -23.10
CA MET A 205 21.61 7.57 -23.40
C MET A 205 20.81 8.78 -22.90
N ALA A 206 21.02 9.23 -21.66
CA ALA A 206 20.35 10.43 -21.15
C ALA A 206 20.61 11.66 -22.04
N SER A 207 21.85 11.85 -22.51
CA SER A 207 22.23 12.95 -23.38
C SER A 207 21.55 12.88 -24.76
N LEU A 208 21.43 11.68 -25.34
CA LEU A 208 20.77 11.44 -26.63
C LEU A 208 19.26 11.64 -26.57
N TYR A 209 18.63 11.41 -25.41
CA TYR A 209 17.22 11.68 -25.15
C TYR A 209 16.94 13.08 -24.60
N HIS A 210 17.95 13.96 -24.59
CA HIS A 210 17.86 15.32 -24.04
C HIS A 210 17.39 15.38 -22.58
N LEU A 211 17.77 14.38 -21.79
CA LEU A 211 17.50 14.29 -20.35
C LEU A 211 18.71 14.78 -19.56
N SER A 212 18.49 15.75 -18.67
CA SER A 212 19.47 16.15 -17.65
C SER A 212 19.53 15.07 -16.56
N LEU A 213 20.74 14.59 -16.25
CA LEU A 213 20.92 13.62 -15.17
C LEU A 213 20.55 14.22 -13.82
N ASP A 214 20.78 15.52 -13.60
CA ASP A 214 20.32 16.20 -12.39
C ASP A 214 18.82 16.01 -12.16
N ASN A 215 18.02 16.13 -13.21
CA ASN A 215 16.58 15.93 -13.17
C ASN A 215 16.19 14.45 -13.05
N VAL A 216 16.89 13.56 -13.77
CA VAL A 216 16.70 12.09 -13.65
C VAL A 216 16.90 11.64 -12.21
N ILE A 217 17.99 12.07 -11.58
CA ILE A 217 18.34 11.69 -10.22
C ILE A 217 17.40 12.33 -9.20
N ALA A 218 17.03 13.61 -9.37
CA ALA A 218 16.03 14.25 -8.49
C ALA A 218 14.66 13.56 -8.56
N PHE A 219 14.26 13.12 -9.75
CA PHE A 219 13.04 12.33 -9.96
C PHE A 219 13.13 10.97 -9.27
N ASN A 220 14.26 10.27 -9.40
CA ASN A 220 14.50 9.01 -8.67
C ASN A 220 14.44 9.23 -7.14
N CYS A 221 15.08 10.27 -6.60
CA CYS A 221 15.01 10.59 -5.18
C CYS A 221 13.57 10.76 -4.71
N THR A 222 12.76 11.53 -5.44
CA THR A 222 11.34 11.71 -5.13
C THR A 222 10.59 10.37 -5.13
N LYS A 223 10.88 9.53 -6.13
CA LYS A 223 10.26 8.21 -6.29
C LYS A 223 10.66 7.21 -5.21
N VAL A 224 11.92 7.20 -4.78
CA VAL A 224 12.44 6.25 -3.78
C VAL A 224 12.11 6.71 -2.35
N SER A 225 12.14 8.02 -2.09
CA SER A 225 11.76 8.61 -0.78
C SER A 225 10.36 8.20 -0.35
N PHE A 226 9.47 7.93 -1.32
CA PHE A 226 8.15 7.37 -1.10
C PHE A 226 8.14 6.18 -0.12
N ARG A 227 9.09 5.25 -0.21
CA ARG A 227 9.08 4.05 0.64
C ARG A 227 9.66 4.27 2.04
N SER A 228 10.35 5.38 2.27
CA SER A 228 11.28 5.51 3.38
C SER A 228 10.86 6.52 4.44
N GLU A 229 10.10 7.57 4.09
CA GLU A 229 9.77 8.64 5.05
C GLU A 229 8.26 8.94 5.07
N ARG A 230 7.61 8.60 6.20
CA ARG A 230 6.25 9.07 6.51
C ARG A 230 6.35 10.50 7.03
N GLY A 231 5.91 11.46 6.21
CA GLY A 231 5.92 12.88 6.54
C GLY A 231 4.62 13.35 7.21
N THR A 232 4.38 14.66 7.17
CA THR A 232 3.08 15.23 7.54
C THR A 232 2.01 14.75 6.54
N PRO A 233 0.86 14.22 6.99
CA PRO A 233 -0.22 13.82 6.10
C PRO A 233 -0.74 14.99 5.27
N THR A 234 -1.31 14.68 4.11
CA THR A 234 -2.02 15.65 3.28
C THR A 234 -3.18 16.25 4.09
N VAL A 235 -3.45 17.54 3.93
CA VAL A 235 -4.61 18.19 4.59
C VAL A 235 -5.90 17.52 4.12
N LEU A 236 -6.86 17.35 5.03
CA LEU A 236 -8.17 16.79 4.68
C LEU A 236 -8.85 17.62 3.59
N HIS A 237 -9.28 16.97 2.51
CA HIS A 237 -9.85 17.64 1.33
C HIS A 237 -11.12 18.46 1.63
N ASP A 238 -11.80 18.17 2.73
CA ASP A 238 -13.00 18.88 3.18
C ASP A 238 -12.77 19.87 4.34
N GLU A 239 -11.53 20.09 4.80
CA GLU A 239 -11.21 20.96 5.95
C GLU A 239 -11.83 22.36 5.85
N ALA A 240 -11.86 22.94 4.64
CA ALA A 240 -12.40 24.28 4.39
C ALA A 240 -13.90 24.30 4.04
N ARG A 241 -14.62 23.18 4.17
CA ARG A 241 -16.04 23.05 3.80
C ARG A 241 -16.99 23.29 4.98
N ASP A 242 -18.27 23.49 4.67
CA ASP A 242 -19.32 23.57 5.69
C ASP A 242 -19.31 22.29 6.56
N PRO A 243 -19.43 22.37 7.90
CA PRO A 243 -19.44 21.21 8.78
C PRO A 243 -20.42 20.08 8.40
N LYS A 244 -21.53 20.41 7.72
CA LYS A 244 -22.49 19.39 7.22
C LYS A 244 -21.97 18.62 5.99
N GLU A 245 -20.99 19.17 5.28
CA GLU A 245 -20.34 18.59 4.09
C GLU A 245 -18.99 17.92 4.43
N GLN A 246 -18.46 18.17 5.63
CA GLN A 246 -17.28 17.47 6.14
C GLN A 246 -17.64 16.06 6.58
N PHE A 247 -16.75 15.09 6.41
CA PHE A 247 -16.88 13.84 7.16
C PHE A 247 -16.76 14.11 8.68
N PRO A 248 -17.50 13.38 9.53
CA PRO A 248 -17.23 13.41 10.97
C PRO A 248 -15.76 13.04 11.21
N ARG A 249 -15.06 13.76 12.08
CA ARG A 249 -13.62 13.52 12.32
C ARG A 249 -13.37 12.20 13.06
N CYS A 250 -14.33 11.77 13.87
CA CYS A 250 -14.38 10.43 14.42
C CYS A 250 -15.78 9.86 14.24
N PHE A 251 -15.88 8.60 13.81
CA PHE A 251 -17.16 7.89 13.72
C PHE A 251 -17.00 6.38 13.65
N ASP A 252 -18.10 5.68 13.92
CA ASP A 252 -18.18 4.22 13.90
C ASP A 252 -19.11 3.74 12.79
N VAL A 253 -18.72 2.65 12.14
CA VAL A 253 -19.57 1.90 11.19
C VAL A 253 -19.68 0.45 11.66
N SER A 254 -20.91 0.00 11.87
CA SER A 254 -21.19 -1.38 12.29
C SER A 254 -21.54 -2.24 11.09
N PHE A 255 -20.80 -3.33 10.89
CA PHE A 255 -21.07 -4.37 9.90
C PHE A 255 -21.84 -5.51 10.58
N VAL A 256 -23.11 -5.68 10.19
CA VAL A 256 -24.03 -6.65 10.78
C VAL A 256 -24.40 -7.69 9.75
N ARG A 257 -24.58 -8.95 10.16
CA ARG A 257 -25.13 -9.99 9.30
C ARG A 257 -26.64 -9.97 9.34
N VAL A 258 -27.24 -9.66 8.20
CA VAL A 258 -28.69 -9.68 8.02
C VAL A 258 -29.19 -11.02 7.48
N GLY A 259 -28.29 -11.88 6.98
CA GLY A 259 -28.63 -13.23 6.54
C GLY A 259 -27.41 -14.09 6.16
N PRO A 260 -27.66 -15.31 5.61
CA PRO A 260 -26.63 -16.14 5.02
C PRO A 260 -25.94 -15.41 3.86
N GLY A 261 -24.61 -15.19 3.97
CA GLY A 261 -23.82 -14.51 2.95
C GLY A 261 -24.14 -13.03 2.72
N GLN A 262 -24.94 -12.40 3.59
CA GLN A 262 -25.36 -11.00 3.48
C GLN A 262 -24.88 -10.16 4.67
N SER A 263 -24.36 -8.97 4.38
CA SER A 263 -23.96 -7.97 5.37
C SER A 263 -24.61 -6.62 5.10
N ARG A 264 -24.92 -5.88 6.17
CA ARG A 264 -25.42 -4.51 6.12
C ARG A 264 -24.54 -3.63 7.00
N MET A 265 -24.21 -2.44 6.49
CA MET A 265 -23.53 -1.41 7.27
C MET A 265 -24.53 -0.48 7.96
N TYR A 266 -24.18 -0.02 9.15
CA TYR A 266 -24.93 0.99 9.88
C TYR A 266 -24.03 2.15 10.33
N PHE A 267 -24.54 3.37 10.16
CA PHE A 267 -23.92 4.60 10.65
C PHE A 267 -24.97 5.43 11.40
N GLY A 268 -24.72 5.70 12.69
CA GLY A 268 -25.62 6.49 13.52
C GLY A 268 -27.04 5.91 13.61
N GLY A 269 -27.18 4.58 13.70
CA GLY A 269 -28.48 3.92 13.81
C GLY A 269 -29.26 3.74 12.51
N ARG A 270 -28.67 4.10 11.36
CA ARG A 270 -29.32 4.01 10.04
C ARG A 270 -28.49 3.14 9.09
N PRO A 271 -29.14 2.38 8.18
CA PRO A 271 -28.43 1.68 7.11
C PRO A 271 -27.56 2.65 6.30
N LEU A 272 -26.33 2.23 6.01
CA LEU A 272 -25.37 2.95 5.19
C LEU A 272 -25.16 2.16 3.89
N GLY A 273 -25.91 2.50 2.85
CA GLY A 273 -25.91 1.74 1.59
C GLY A 273 -26.89 0.57 1.60
N ASP A 274 -26.76 -0.29 0.59
CA ASP A 274 -27.59 -1.47 0.39
C ASP A 274 -26.95 -2.72 1.04
N ASP A 275 -27.71 -3.82 1.10
CA ASP A 275 -27.19 -5.10 1.58
C ASP A 275 -26.16 -5.68 0.60
N LEU A 276 -25.01 -6.09 1.13
CA LEU A 276 -23.89 -6.59 0.34
C LEU A 276 -23.79 -8.12 0.39
N THR A 277 -23.50 -8.69 -0.77
CA THR A 277 -23.11 -10.09 -0.99
C THR A 277 -21.74 -10.12 -1.67
N ASP A 278 -21.14 -11.30 -1.80
CA ASP A 278 -19.84 -11.43 -2.47
C ASP A 278 -19.95 -11.21 -3.99
N ASN A 279 -21.15 -11.37 -4.57
CA ASN A 279 -21.39 -11.33 -6.02
C ASN A 279 -20.39 -12.19 -6.84
N PHE A 280 -19.97 -13.32 -6.27
CA PHE A 280 -19.00 -14.24 -6.86
C PHE A 280 -19.44 -15.70 -6.69
N TYR A 281 -18.89 -16.60 -7.50
CA TYR A 281 -19.25 -18.03 -7.47
C TYR A 281 -18.78 -18.73 -6.19
N ASP A 282 -17.64 -18.30 -5.67
CA ASP A 282 -17.06 -18.81 -4.43
C ASP A 282 -17.18 -17.73 -3.34
N ASP A 283 -17.29 -18.15 -2.08
CA ASP A 283 -17.26 -17.23 -0.94
C ASP A 283 -15.84 -16.68 -0.75
N ASP A 284 -15.63 -15.44 -1.21
CA ASP A 284 -14.37 -14.70 -1.07
C ASP A 284 -14.45 -13.57 -0.03
N GLY A 285 -15.62 -13.41 0.61
CA GLY A 285 -15.88 -12.37 1.61
C GLY A 285 -16.00 -10.95 1.05
N TYR A 286 -16.07 -10.76 -0.28
CA TYR A 286 -16.13 -9.44 -0.91
C TYR A 286 -17.30 -8.56 -0.41
N ARG A 287 -18.34 -9.14 0.21
CA ARG A 287 -19.39 -8.37 0.92
C ARG A 287 -18.88 -7.40 2.00
N PHE A 288 -17.65 -7.57 2.49
CA PHE A 288 -17.03 -6.68 3.47
C PHE A 288 -16.08 -5.64 2.86
N HIS A 289 -15.98 -5.55 1.53
CA HIS A 289 -15.01 -4.67 0.86
C HIS A 289 -15.21 -3.18 1.17
N ASP A 290 -16.42 -2.77 1.55
CA ASP A 290 -16.71 -1.36 1.88
C ASP A 290 -15.87 -0.78 3.02
N VAL A 291 -15.27 -1.64 3.86
CA VAL A 291 -14.31 -1.20 4.87
C VAL A 291 -13.07 -0.54 4.26
N ILE A 292 -12.74 -0.86 3.00
CA ILE A 292 -11.63 -0.23 2.27
C ILE A 292 -11.99 1.22 1.91
N HIS A 293 -13.26 1.54 1.63
CA HIS A 293 -13.70 2.94 1.51
C HIS A 293 -13.50 3.69 2.83
N LEU A 294 -13.80 3.07 3.98
CA LEU A 294 -13.57 3.68 5.28
C LEU A 294 -12.07 3.94 5.54
N ALA A 295 -11.20 3.06 5.04
CA ALA A 295 -9.75 3.27 5.08
C ALA A 295 -9.31 4.44 4.22
N PHE A 296 -9.90 4.62 3.03
CA PHE A 296 -9.64 5.79 2.19
C PHE A 296 -10.10 7.08 2.87
N ILE A 297 -11.22 7.06 3.60
CA ILE A 297 -11.63 8.22 4.40
C ILE A 297 -10.59 8.51 5.49
N ALA A 298 -10.23 7.52 6.31
CA ALA A 298 -9.30 7.71 7.42
C ALA A 298 -7.95 8.25 6.95
N HIS A 299 -7.34 7.59 5.96
CA HIS A 299 -5.96 7.84 5.54
C HIS A 299 -5.84 8.91 4.45
N LEU A 300 -6.76 8.94 3.49
CA LEU A 300 -6.69 9.85 2.33
C LEU A 300 -7.62 11.06 2.47
N GLY A 301 -8.63 11.01 3.36
CA GLY A 301 -9.69 12.01 3.43
C GLY A 301 -10.65 11.95 2.24
N TRP A 302 -10.70 10.82 1.53
CA TRP A 302 -11.36 10.67 0.24
C TRP A 302 -12.25 9.43 0.21
N SER A 303 -13.50 9.60 -0.18
CA SER A 303 -14.42 8.53 -0.59
C SER A 303 -15.70 9.15 -1.17
N PRO A 304 -15.79 9.39 -2.49
CA PRO A 304 -17.03 9.84 -3.11
C PRO A 304 -18.22 8.89 -2.88
N VAL A 305 -17.97 7.57 -2.76
CA VAL A 305 -19.00 6.55 -2.47
C VAL A 305 -19.62 6.82 -1.11
N ILE A 306 -18.83 6.77 -0.04
CA ILE A 306 -19.33 6.94 1.33
C ILE A 306 -19.84 8.36 1.56
N ARG A 307 -19.23 9.38 0.93
CA ARG A 307 -19.75 10.76 1.01
C ARG A 307 -21.17 10.86 0.45
N GLY A 308 -21.45 10.14 -0.65
CA GLY A 308 -22.78 9.98 -1.20
C GLY A 308 -23.75 9.30 -0.22
N LEU A 309 -23.34 8.16 0.35
CA LEU A 309 -24.16 7.38 1.29
C LEU A 309 -24.46 8.15 2.60
N MET A 310 -23.49 8.89 3.12
CA MET A 310 -23.64 9.75 4.30
C MET A 310 -24.40 11.05 4.02
N LYS A 311 -24.76 11.34 2.77
CA LYS A 311 -25.39 12.61 2.34
C LYS A 311 -24.53 13.84 2.66
N ARG A 312 -23.21 13.72 2.52
CA ARG A 312 -22.21 14.75 2.84
C ARG A 312 -21.47 15.31 1.61
N LYS A 313 -22.07 15.21 0.42
CA LYS A 313 -21.45 15.76 -0.80
C LYS A 313 -21.25 17.27 -0.68
N ARG A 314 -20.14 17.79 -1.20
CA ARG A 314 -19.71 19.19 -1.09
C ARG A 314 -20.35 20.04 -2.19
N LYS A 315 -21.48 20.68 -1.86
CA LYS A 315 -22.29 21.48 -2.80
C LYS A 315 -22.15 22.98 -2.59
N SER A 316 -21.63 23.39 -1.44
CA SER A 316 -21.54 24.80 -1.05
C SER A 316 -20.48 25.55 -1.86
N GLY A 317 -20.80 26.76 -2.29
CA GLY A 317 -19.89 27.71 -2.96
C GLY A 317 -19.60 27.43 -4.43
N ASN A 318 -19.41 26.17 -4.84
CA ASN A 318 -19.15 25.78 -6.23
C ASN A 318 -19.61 24.33 -6.49
N ASN A 319 -20.64 24.15 -7.33
CA ASN A 319 -21.18 22.83 -7.68
C ASN A 319 -20.17 21.93 -8.41
N ARG A 320 -19.07 22.47 -8.95
CA ARG A 320 -18.07 21.68 -9.68
C ARG A 320 -17.40 20.61 -8.82
N VAL A 321 -17.28 20.83 -7.51
CA VAL A 321 -16.73 19.81 -6.60
C VAL A 321 -17.72 18.65 -6.41
N ASP A 322 -19.01 18.94 -6.28
CA ASP A 322 -20.07 17.92 -6.23
C ASP A 322 -20.12 17.06 -7.51
N GLU A 323 -19.85 17.68 -8.66
CA GLU A 323 -19.88 17.06 -9.99
C GLU A 323 -18.61 16.26 -10.30
N VAL A 324 -17.43 16.79 -9.97
CA VAL A 324 -16.13 16.19 -10.32
C VAL A 324 -15.63 15.26 -9.22
N GLU A 325 -15.53 15.74 -7.99
CA GLU A 325 -14.87 15.03 -6.89
C GLU A 325 -15.82 14.09 -6.15
N ASP A 326 -17.10 14.49 -6.00
CA ASP A 326 -18.13 13.69 -5.31
C ASP A 326 -19.11 13.02 -6.29
N GLY A 327 -18.91 13.24 -7.59
CA GLY A 327 -19.83 12.85 -8.66
C GLY A 327 -19.73 11.38 -9.06
N GLY A 328 -20.57 10.97 -10.02
CA GLY A 328 -20.67 9.57 -10.45
C GLY A 328 -19.36 8.99 -10.98
N ARG A 329 -18.56 9.79 -11.73
CA ARG A 329 -17.27 9.34 -12.27
C ARG A 329 -16.28 9.04 -11.16
N ALA A 330 -16.17 9.90 -10.15
CA ALA A 330 -15.27 9.67 -9.02
C ALA A 330 -15.66 8.42 -8.21
N LYS A 331 -16.97 8.16 -8.04
CA LYS A 331 -17.45 6.91 -7.42
C LYS A 331 -17.01 5.66 -8.20
N VAL A 332 -17.20 5.65 -9.52
CA VAL A 332 -16.78 4.53 -10.36
C VAL A 332 -15.26 4.31 -10.29
N VAL A 333 -14.48 5.39 -10.25
CA VAL A 333 -13.02 5.31 -10.09
C VAL A 333 -12.64 4.72 -8.73
N GLU A 334 -13.31 5.12 -7.64
CA GLU A 334 -13.08 4.56 -6.30
C GLU A 334 -13.34 3.05 -6.27
N GLU A 335 -14.46 2.59 -6.83
CA GLU A 335 -14.78 1.16 -6.95
C GLU A 335 -13.73 0.38 -7.75
N LEU A 336 -13.28 0.95 -8.88
CA LEU A 336 -12.22 0.37 -9.70
C LEU A 336 -10.91 0.22 -8.92
N VAL A 337 -10.53 1.25 -8.15
CA VAL A 337 -9.32 1.24 -7.32
C VAL A 337 -9.40 0.11 -6.29
N ILE A 338 -10.53 -0.05 -5.60
CA ILE A 338 -10.72 -1.13 -4.61
C ILE A 338 -10.68 -2.50 -5.27
N LYS A 339 -11.35 -2.66 -6.42
CA LYS A 339 -11.31 -3.92 -7.16
C LYS A 339 -9.89 -4.27 -7.59
N ALA A 340 -9.11 -3.30 -8.05
CA ALA A 340 -7.71 -3.49 -8.44
C ALA A 340 -6.83 -3.90 -7.25
N ILE A 341 -7.01 -3.28 -6.08
CA ILE A 341 -6.33 -3.68 -4.84
C ILE A 341 -6.65 -5.13 -4.47
N HIS A 342 -7.95 -5.48 -4.46
CA HIS A 342 -8.38 -6.83 -4.11
C HIS A 342 -7.81 -7.87 -5.08
N SER A 343 -7.94 -7.63 -6.40
CA SER A 343 -7.44 -8.54 -7.43
C SER A 343 -5.92 -8.72 -7.39
N GLU A 344 -5.17 -7.65 -7.15
CA GLU A 344 -3.71 -7.74 -6.99
C GLU A 344 -3.33 -8.53 -5.73
N GLY A 345 -3.98 -8.24 -4.60
CA GLY A 345 -3.74 -8.92 -3.33
C GLY A 345 -4.04 -10.43 -3.40
N ASP A 346 -5.19 -10.80 -3.98
CA ASP A 346 -5.58 -12.19 -4.18
C ASP A 346 -4.63 -12.90 -5.14
N ARG A 347 -4.26 -12.27 -6.27
CA ARG A 347 -3.27 -12.84 -7.20
C ARG A 347 -1.94 -13.13 -6.51
N GLN A 348 -1.42 -12.19 -5.73
CA GLN A 348 -0.18 -12.39 -4.98
C GLN A 348 -0.31 -13.47 -3.90
N ALA A 349 -1.45 -13.53 -3.20
CA ALA A 349 -1.70 -14.54 -2.19
C ALA A 349 -1.72 -15.95 -2.79
N ARG A 350 -2.41 -16.14 -3.92
CA ARG A 350 -2.46 -17.41 -4.67
C ARG A 350 -1.08 -17.81 -5.20
N ALA A 351 -0.38 -16.90 -5.86
CA ALA A 351 0.96 -17.15 -6.40
C ALA A 351 1.98 -17.54 -5.32
N SER A 352 1.78 -17.07 -4.09
CA SER A 352 2.66 -17.36 -2.95
C SER A 352 2.19 -18.53 -2.08
N GLY A 353 1.12 -19.24 -2.46
CA GLY A 353 0.56 -20.35 -1.69
C GLY A 353 -0.03 -19.95 -0.33
N ARG A 354 -0.45 -18.69 -0.16
CA ARG A 354 -0.98 -18.15 1.12
C ARG A 354 -2.49 -18.30 1.26
N CYS A 355 -3.19 -18.67 0.20
CA CYS A 355 -4.62 -18.94 0.24
C CYS A 355 -4.86 -20.31 0.88
N ILE A 356 -5.57 -20.34 2.01
CA ILE A 356 -5.96 -21.57 2.69
C ILE A 356 -7.45 -21.79 2.43
N VAL A 357 -7.81 -22.98 1.93
CA VAL A 357 -9.21 -23.33 1.67
C VAL A 357 -10.04 -23.23 2.95
N GLY A 358 -11.15 -22.50 2.89
CA GLY A 358 -12.05 -22.29 4.02
C GLY A 358 -11.58 -21.26 5.05
N GLN A 359 -10.51 -20.50 4.77
CA GLN A 359 -10.09 -19.38 5.61
C GLN A 359 -10.03 -18.08 4.81
N PRO A 360 -10.36 -16.93 5.43
CA PRO A 360 -10.20 -15.63 4.79
C PRO A 360 -8.76 -15.39 4.34
N THR A 361 -8.58 -14.99 3.08
CA THR A 361 -7.25 -14.66 2.56
C THR A 361 -6.80 -13.30 3.10
N ARG A 362 -5.61 -13.26 3.70
CA ARG A 362 -4.96 -12.00 4.08
C ARG A 362 -4.18 -11.44 2.89
N LEU A 363 -4.75 -10.44 2.21
CA LEU A 363 -4.26 -9.91 0.93
C LEU A 363 -2.81 -9.37 1.02
N PHE A 364 -2.57 -8.43 1.93
CA PHE A 364 -1.26 -7.81 2.16
C PHE A 364 -0.82 -7.92 3.62
N PRO A 365 -0.28 -9.07 4.09
CA PRO A 365 0.18 -9.26 5.47
C PRO A 365 1.33 -8.34 5.89
N ARG A 366 2.03 -7.73 4.92
CA ARG A 366 3.09 -6.75 5.12
C ARG A 366 3.01 -5.69 4.04
N ARG A 367 3.33 -4.46 4.41
CA ARG A 367 3.35 -3.28 3.55
C ARG A 367 4.22 -3.43 2.30
N SER A 368 5.36 -4.10 2.43
CA SER A 368 6.30 -4.36 1.34
C SER A 368 5.72 -5.13 0.15
N LEU A 369 4.54 -5.77 0.30
CA LEU A 369 3.83 -6.46 -0.77
C LEU A 369 2.94 -5.53 -1.62
N ILE A 370 2.65 -4.33 -1.10
CA ILE A 370 2.02 -3.24 -1.86
C ILE A 370 3.12 -2.61 -2.72
N ASN A 371 3.38 -3.24 -3.87
CA ASN A 371 4.48 -2.83 -4.72
C ASN A 371 4.21 -1.47 -5.40
N PHE A 372 5.29 -0.78 -5.78
CA PHE A 372 5.19 0.55 -6.40
C PHE A 372 4.41 0.53 -7.72
N ARG A 373 4.46 -0.57 -8.47
CA ARG A 373 3.71 -0.75 -9.71
C ARG A 373 2.21 -0.66 -9.46
N LEU A 374 1.68 -1.34 -8.43
CA LEU A 374 0.28 -1.22 -8.03
C LEU A 374 -0.06 0.24 -7.74
N LEU A 375 0.71 0.90 -6.88
CA LEU A 375 0.43 2.29 -6.48
C LEU A 375 0.48 3.27 -7.65
N LYS A 376 1.43 3.12 -8.58
CA LYS A 376 1.50 3.91 -9.81
C LYS A 376 0.26 3.72 -10.67
N THR A 377 -0.20 2.49 -10.84
CA THR A 377 -1.45 2.17 -11.55
C THR A 377 -2.66 2.80 -10.87
N LEU A 378 -2.80 2.66 -9.54
CA LEU A 378 -3.90 3.26 -8.80
C LEU A 378 -3.89 4.78 -8.92
N ARG A 379 -2.71 5.41 -8.85
CA ARG A 379 -2.55 6.86 -9.00
C ARG A 379 -2.92 7.35 -10.41
N MET A 380 -2.65 6.55 -11.44
CA MET A 380 -3.11 6.81 -12.80
C MET A 380 -4.65 6.79 -12.89
N TYR A 381 -5.32 5.86 -12.22
CA TYR A 381 -6.79 5.79 -12.23
C TYR A 381 -7.47 7.03 -11.62
N VAL A 382 -6.84 7.63 -10.61
CA VAL A 382 -7.36 8.82 -9.92
C VAL A 382 -6.82 10.14 -10.47
N GLU A 383 -6.10 10.12 -11.59
CA GLU A 383 -5.55 11.32 -12.20
C GLU A 383 -6.65 12.36 -12.48
N GLY A 384 -6.40 13.60 -12.04
CA GLY A 384 -7.36 14.70 -12.14
C GLY A 384 -8.39 14.78 -11.01
N LEU A 385 -8.36 13.86 -10.03
CA LEU A 385 -9.14 13.96 -8.78
C LEU A 385 -8.26 14.49 -7.64
N GLU A 386 -8.88 15.05 -6.61
CA GLU A 386 -8.18 15.63 -5.46
C GLU A 386 -7.24 14.62 -4.75
N VAL A 387 -7.65 13.36 -4.68
CA VAL A 387 -6.91 12.26 -4.03
C VAL A 387 -5.59 11.93 -4.72
N TRP A 388 -5.39 12.37 -5.97
CA TRP A 388 -4.11 12.22 -6.68
C TRP A 388 -2.96 12.93 -5.97
N HIS A 389 -3.26 13.99 -5.21
CA HIS A 389 -2.29 14.76 -4.44
C HIS A 389 -1.89 14.07 -3.13
N ASN A 390 -2.65 13.08 -2.66
CA ASN A 390 -2.23 12.29 -1.51
C ASN A 390 -0.90 11.63 -1.80
N THR A 391 -0.04 11.65 -0.79
CA THR A 391 1.24 11.02 -0.87
C THR A 391 1.07 9.51 -0.94
N TYR A 392 2.13 8.94 -1.43
CA TYR A 392 2.19 7.59 -1.93
C TYR A 392 2.24 6.65 -0.69
N TRP A 393 2.81 7.10 0.44
CA TRP A 393 2.78 6.40 1.73
C TRP A 393 1.41 6.46 2.41
N GLU A 394 0.63 7.52 2.21
CA GLU A 394 -0.78 7.57 2.66
C GLU A 394 -1.61 6.51 1.94
N TRP A 395 -1.38 6.30 0.63
CA TRP A 395 -1.99 5.21 -0.13
C TRP A 395 -1.59 3.83 0.40
N GLU A 396 -0.30 3.61 0.70
CA GLU A 396 0.15 2.37 1.33
C GLU A 396 -0.54 2.12 2.68
N ASP A 397 -0.61 3.14 3.54
CA ASP A 397 -1.30 3.07 4.84
C ASP A 397 -2.79 2.77 4.67
N ALA A 398 -3.48 3.43 3.72
CA ALA A 398 -4.89 3.21 3.43
C ALA A 398 -5.17 1.78 2.95
N ILE A 399 -4.38 1.29 1.99
CA ILE A 399 -4.52 -0.07 1.44
C ILE A 399 -4.24 -1.10 2.53
N PHE A 400 -3.14 -0.94 3.27
CA PHE A 400 -2.75 -1.88 4.31
C PHE A 400 -3.81 -1.96 5.42
N ALA A 401 -4.24 -0.80 5.95
CA ALA A 401 -5.25 -0.76 6.99
C ALA A 401 -6.60 -1.30 6.50
N GLY A 402 -7.04 -0.90 5.29
CA GLY A 402 -8.29 -1.38 4.70
C GLY A 402 -8.31 -2.89 4.50
N CYS A 403 -7.24 -3.47 3.92
CA CYS A 403 -7.14 -4.92 3.75
C CYS A 403 -7.02 -5.68 5.07
N GLU A 404 -6.43 -5.09 6.11
CA GLU A 404 -6.37 -5.71 7.44
C GLU A 404 -7.73 -5.70 8.14
N MET A 405 -8.50 -4.62 8.04
CA MET A 405 -9.86 -4.57 8.56
C MET A 405 -10.79 -5.50 7.77
N PHE A 406 -10.63 -5.57 6.44
CA PHE A 406 -11.32 -6.53 5.58
C PHE A 406 -11.07 -7.97 6.04
N HIS A 407 -9.80 -8.33 6.29
CA HIS A 407 -9.45 -9.65 6.80
C HIS A 407 -10.12 -9.95 8.14
N GLN A 408 -10.09 -9.01 9.09
CA GLN A 408 -10.76 -9.15 10.39
C GLN A 408 -12.28 -9.31 10.27
N LEU A 409 -12.93 -8.53 9.39
CA LEU A 409 -14.35 -8.66 9.11
C LEU A 409 -14.69 -10.02 8.48
N CYS A 410 -13.87 -10.52 7.57
CA CYS A 410 -14.06 -11.86 6.99
C CYS A 410 -13.84 -12.97 8.03
N GLN A 411 -12.98 -12.78 9.03
CA GLN A 411 -12.78 -13.75 10.11
C GLN A 411 -13.93 -13.75 11.10
N GLU A 412 -14.38 -12.56 11.50
CA GLU A 412 -15.34 -12.38 12.58
C GLU A 412 -16.78 -12.31 12.09
N MET A 413 -16.95 -12.17 10.77
CA MET A 413 -18.21 -12.13 10.02
C MET A 413 -19.14 -10.98 10.43
N GLN A 414 -18.70 -10.09 11.32
CA GLN A 414 -19.35 -8.86 11.78
C GLN A 414 -18.31 -8.02 12.55
N GLY A 415 -18.65 -6.78 12.84
CA GLY A 415 -17.87 -5.96 13.77
C GLY A 415 -18.11 -4.46 13.62
N THR A 416 -17.53 -3.69 14.52
CA THR A 416 -17.53 -2.23 14.50
C THR A 416 -16.17 -1.73 14.05
N VAL A 417 -16.16 -0.88 13.03
CA VAL A 417 -14.95 -0.20 12.53
C VAL A 417 -14.99 1.23 13.02
N HIS A 418 -14.00 1.61 13.81
CA HIS A 418 -13.82 2.97 14.34
C HIS A 418 -12.88 3.73 13.41
N VAL A 419 -13.35 4.86 12.89
CA VAL A 419 -12.63 5.71 11.95
C VAL A 419 -12.21 6.99 12.66
N ASP A 420 -10.92 7.29 12.64
CA ASP A 420 -10.31 8.50 13.21
C ASP A 420 -9.50 9.23 12.13
N LEU A 421 -10.08 10.30 11.58
CA LEU A 421 -9.47 11.09 10.51
C LEU A 421 -8.36 12.00 11.05
N ALA A 422 -8.43 12.38 12.33
CA ALA A 422 -7.43 13.25 12.94
C ALA A 422 -6.10 12.51 13.11
N ASN A 423 -6.16 11.25 13.54
CA ASN A 423 -4.99 10.39 13.72
C ASN A 423 -4.70 9.48 12.52
N ARG A 424 -5.46 9.60 11.41
CA ARG A 424 -5.32 8.76 10.21
C ARG A 424 -5.32 7.27 10.55
N ARG A 425 -6.34 6.82 11.29
CA ARG A 425 -6.38 5.48 11.87
C ARG A 425 -7.73 4.80 11.76
N LEU A 426 -7.68 3.48 11.62
CA LEU A 426 -8.80 2.55 11.78
C LEU A 426 -8.52 1.59 12.94
N THR A 427 -9.55 1.28 13.72
CA THR A 427 -9.52 0.18 14.70
C THR A 427 -10.78 -0.67 14.59
N PHE A 428 -10.71 -1.93 15.00
CA PHE A 428 -11.79 -2.89 14.83
C PHE A 428 -12.15 -3.57 16.15
N GLU A 429 -13.44 -3.82 16.33
CA GLU A 429 -13.97 -4.70 17.36
C GLU A 429 -14.96 -5.71 16.76
N PRO A 430 -14.94 -6.99 17.16
CA PRO A 430 -15.79 -8.03 16.56
C PRO A 430 -17.27 -7.97 17.00
N ILE A 431 -17.61 -7.03 17.87
CA ILE A 431 -18.95 -6.85 18.45
C ILE A 431 -19.62 -5.63 17.84
N VAL A 432 -20.94 -5.61 17.82
CA VAL A 432 -21.74 -4.53 17.20
C VAL A 432 -22.74 -3.93 18.19
N SER A 433 -22.93 -2.62 18.09
CA SER A 433 -24.05 -1.89 18.68
C SER A 433 -24.49 -0.79 17.69
N PRO A 434 -25.25 -1.15 16.64
CA PRO A 434 -25.56 -0.21 15.57
C PRO A 434 -26.44 0.97 15.99
N ASN A 435 -27.12 0.88 17.15
CA ASN A 435 -28.04 1.88 17.70
C ASN A 435 -29.26 2.16 16.81
N VAL A 436 -29.87 1.09 16.28
CA VAL A 436 -31.04 1.16 15.40
C VAL A 436 -32.26 1.65 16.19
N GLN A 437 -33.01 2.57 15.58
CA GLN A 437 -34.35 2.94 16.05
C GLN A 437 -35.40 2.09 15.32
N GLY A 438 -35.53 0.84 15.76
CA GLY A 438 -36.32 -0.19 15.09
C GLY A 438 -37.50 -0.72 15.89
N ILE A 439 -38.06 -1.84 15.43
CA ILE A 439 -39.18 -2.54 16.06
C ILE A 439 -38.65 -3.63 16.98
N THR A 440 -39.21 -3.74 18.18
CA THR A 440 -38.90 -4.86 19.07
C THR A 440 -39.48 -6.15 18.51
N VAL A 441 -38.61 -7.11 18.19
CA VAL A 441 -38.95 -8.43 17.63
C VAL A 441 -38.69 -9.57 18.61
N GLY A 442 -38.07 -9.27 19.75
CA GLY A 442 -37.84 -10.23 20.82
C GLY A 442 -37.61 -9.51 22.16
N LEU A 443 -38.02 -10.16 23.25
CA LEU A 443 -37.88 -9.65 24.62
C LEU A 443 -37.42 -10.78 25.52
N GLY A 444 -36.42 -10.51 26.35
CA GLY A 444 -35.94 -11.47 27.34
C GLY A 444 -35.55 -10.80 28.64
N MET A 445 -35.63 -11.58 29.72
CA MET A 445 -35.25 -11.16 31.06
C MET A 445 -34.14 -12.05 31.58
N GLY A 446 -33.19 -11.47 32.29
CA GLY A 446 -32.06 -12.15 32.89
C GLY A 446 -31.76 -11.57 34.27
N ALA A 447 -31.19 -12.39 35.14
CA ALA A 447 -30.79 -11.99 36.48
C ALA A 447 -29.40 -12.55 36.81
N ALA A 448 -28.62 -11.83 37.60
CA ALA A 448 -27.38 -12.32 38.20
C ALA A 448 -27.16 -11.70 39.57
N VAL A 449 -26.60 -12.46 40.51
CA VAL A 449 -26.24 -11.95 41.84
C VAL A 449 -25.08 -10.96 41.69
N LEU A 450 -25.06 -9.87 42.48
CA LEU A 450 -24.04 -8.81 42.39
C LEU A 450 -22.60 -9.32 42.58
N ALA A 451 -22.42 -10.38 43.38
CA ALA A 451 -21.17 -11.09 43.56
C ALA A 451 -21.30 -12.51 42.95
N PRO A 452 -21.20 -12.66 41.61
CA PRO A 452 -21.32 -13.96 40.97
C PRO A 452 -20.13 -14.85 41.34
N SER A 453 -20.35 -16.16 41.38
CA SER A 453 -19.27 -17.10 41.69
C SER A 453 -18.25 -17.19 40.55
N ASP A 454 -16.97 -17.38 40.87
CA ASP A 454 -15.92 -17.60 39.86
C ASP A 454 -16.23 -18.75 38.90
N CYS A 455 -16.90 -19.79 39.40
CA CYS A 455 -17.33 -20.94 38.61
C CYS A 455 -18.34 -20.52 37.54
N GLU A 456 -19.36 -19.77 37.93
CA GLU A 456 -20.40 -19.26 37.02
C GLU A 456 -19.80 -18.33 35.97
N VAL A 457 -18.93 -17.40 36.38
CA VAL A 457 -18.25 -16.45 35.49
C VAL A 457 -17.40 -17.20 34.46
N LYS A 458 -16.62 -18.20 34.87
CA LYS A 458 -15.77 -18.99 33.97
C LYS A 458 -16.56 -19.85 32.98
N LYS A 459 -17.74 -20.30 33.37
CA LYS A 459 -18.63 -21.08 32.50
C LYS A 459 -19.36 -20.21 31.48
N MET A 460 -19.89 -19.05 31.90
CA MET A 460 -20.71 -18.21 31.04
C MET A 460 -19.91 -17.27 30.15
N LEU A 461 -18.79 -16.72 30.63
CA LEU A 461 -18.03 -15.70 29.91
C LEU A 461 -16.79 -16.29 29.26
N SER A 462 -16.54 -15.93 28.02
CA SER A 462 -15.31 -16.24 27.31
C SER A 462 -14.10 -15.56 27.96
N THR A 463 -12.89 -16.00 27.61
CA THR A 463 -11.66 -15.34 28.08
C THR A 463 -11.62 -13.86 27.69
N GLN A 464 -12.13 -13.52 26.51
CA GLN A 464 -12.16 -12.15 26.01
C GLN A 464 -13.20 -11.29 26.76
N GLU A 465 -14.40 -11.83 27.02
CA GLU A 465 -15.42 -11.14 27.81
C GLU A 465 -14.92 -10.83 29.23
N ARG A 466 -14.24 -11.79 29.87
CA ARG A 466 -13.66 -11.60 31.21
C ARG A 466 -12.55 -10.56 31.22
N ALA A 467 -11.68 -10.57 30.21
CA ALA A 467 -10.59 -9.59 30.11
C ALA A 467 -11.12 -8.16 29.87
N ALA A 468 -12.25 -8.02 29.18
CA ALA A 468 -12.88 -6.74 28.88
C ALA A 468 -13.86 -6.25 29.97
N THR A 469 -14.10 -7.04 31.02
CA THR A 469 -15.12 -6.73 32.05
C THR A 469 -14.48 -6.52 33.42
N ALA A 470 -14.64 -5.33 33.98
CA ALA A 470 -14.26 -5.05 35.37
C ALA A 470 -15.05 -5.94 36.35
N GLN A 471 -14.43 -6.32 37.48
CA GLN A 471 -15.04 -7.21 38.48
C GLN A 471 -16.42 -6.71 38.95
N SER A 472 -16.58 -5.39 39.12
CA SER A 472 -17.84 -4.75 39.52
C SER A 472 -18.96 -4.85 38.48
N ARG A 473 -18.64 -5.24 37.24
CA ARG A 473 -19.56 -5.28 36.09
C ARG A 473 -19.93 -6.70 35.66
N LEU A 474 -19.35 -7.72 36.29
CA LEU A 474 -19.61 -9.12 35.93
C LEU A 474 -21.09 -9.49 36.04
N ALA A 475 -21.77 -9.07 37.11
CA ALA A 475 -23.20 -9.34 37.29
C ALA A 475 -24.06 -8.74 36.16
N TYR A 476 -23.72 -7.54 35.69
CA TYR A 476 -24.41 -6.89 34.58
C TYR A 476 -24.25 -7.67 33.28
N VAL A 477 -23.03 -8.09 32.94
CA VAL A 477 -22.76 -8.87 31.72
C VAL A 477 -23.46 -10.22 31.77
N LEU A 478 -23.44 -10.92 32.91
CA LEU A 478 -24.16 -12.20 33.09
C LEU A 478 -25.67 -12.03 32.94
N ALA A 479 -26.26 -11.01 33.56
CA ALA A 479 -27.69 -10.71 33.45
C ALA A 479 -28.07 -10.35 32.00
N ALA A 480 -27.27 -9.53 31.32
CA ALA A 480 -27.47 -9.16 29.92
C ALA A 480 -27.42 -10.38 28.99
N LYS A 481 -26.44 -11.26 29.19
CA LYS A 481 -26.26 -12.48 28.39
C LYS A 481 -27.48 -13.42 28.51
N ARG A 482 -28.00 -13.61 29.72
CA ARG A 482 -29.24 -14.36 29.96
C ARG A 482 -30.45 -13.71 29.28
N ALA A 483 -30.59 -12.39 29.45
CA ALA A 483 -31.68 -11.65 28.85
C ALA A 483 -31.66 -11.72 27.32
N LEU A 484 -30.47 -11.65 26.69
CA LEU A 484 -30.32 -11.76 25.23
C LEU A 484 -30.69 -13.14 24.69
N LEU A 485 -30.27 -14.20 25.37
CA LEU A 485 -30.69 -15.56 25.01
C LEU A 485 -32.21 -15.66 25.02
N GLY A 486 -32.86 -15.15 26.07
CA GLY A 486 -34.32 -15.07 26.14
C GLY A 486 -34.93 -14.25 25.01
N ALA A 487 -34.35 -13.10 24.66
CA ALA A 487 -34.83 -12.25 23.57
C ALA A 487 -34.75 -12.93 22.19
N LEU A 488 -33.81 -13.87 22.02
CA LEU A 488 -33.69 -14.70 20.81
C LEU A 488 -34.57 -15.97 20.85
N GLY A 489 -35.32 -16.19 21.94
CA GLY A 489 -36.11 -17.39 22.17
C GLY A 489 -35.28 -18.63 22.48
N LEU A 490 -34.07 -18.44 23.01
CA LEU A 490 -33.18 -19.50 23.49
C LEU A 490 -33.28 -19.65 25.00
N GLU A 491 -33.09 -20.88 25.49
CA GLU A 491 -33.14 -21.17 26.91
C GLU A 491 -31.92 -20.59 27.64
N ALA A 492 -32.14 -19.52 28.42
CA ALA A 492 -31.07 -18.76 29.08
C ALA A 492 -30.21 -19.59 30.06
N ALA A 493 -30.77 -20.68 30.61
CA ALA A 493 -30.08 -21.57 31.55
C ALA A 493 -29.23 -22.64 30.86
N SER A 494 -29.37 -22.82 29.55
CA SER A 494 -28.66 -23.87 28.81
C SER A 494 -27.21 -23.46 28.55
N GLU A 495 -26.26 -24.20 29.13
CA GLU A 495 -24.82 -23.97 28.94
C GLU A 495 -24.42 -24.08 27.45
N ALA A 496 -25.21 -24.79 26.63
CA ALA A 496 -24.97 -24.98 25.20
C ALA A 496 -24.99 -23.68 24.39
N TYR A 497 -25.65 -22.63 24.87
CA TYR A 497 -25.79 -21.36 24.15
C TYR A 497 -24.90 -20.24 24.69
N TRP A 498 -24.27 -20.41 25.86
CA TRP A 498 -23.48 -19.34 26.47
C TRP A 498 -22.26 -18.94 25.64
N SER A 499 -21.62 -19.89 24.95
CA SER A 499 -20.50 -19.58 24.04
C SER A 499 -20.94 -18.98 22.70
N GLN A 500 -22.24 -19.04 22.38
CA GLN A 500 -22.78 -18.59 21.09
C GLN A 500 -23.14 -17.10 21.08
N ILE A 501 -23.07 -16.44 22.24
CA ILE A 501 -23.26 -14.99 22.36
C ILE A 501 -22.10 -14.42 23.17
N GLU A 502 -21.46 -13.38 22.66
CA GLU A 502 -20.52 -12.54 23.42
C GLU A 502 -21.16 -11.18 23.68
N VAL A 503 -20.97 -10.70 24.91
CA VAL A 503 -21.56 -9.44 25.39
C VAL A 503 -20.48 -8.54 25.96
N ARG A 504 -20.48 -7.27 25.55
CA ARG A 504 -19.74 -6.19 26.22
C ARG A 504 -20.70 -5.07 26.60
N LEU A 505 -20.46 -4.46 27.74
CA LEU A 505 -21.13 -3.24 28.18
C LEU A 505 -20.10 -2.13 28.27
N ASP A 506 -20.45 -0.93 27.80
CA ASP A 506 -19.69 0.28 28.12
C ASP A 506 -20.11 0.85 29.50
N ASP A 507 -19.55 2.01 29.85
CA ASP A 507 -19.85 2.73 31.09
C ASP A 507 -21.30 3.24 31.15
N MET A 508 -21.94 3.42 29.99
CA MET A 508 -23.33 3.85 29.85
C MET A 508 -24.31 2.67 29.83
N ASN A 509 -23.83 1.43 30.00
CA ASN A 509 -24.59 0.18 29.83
C ASN A 509 -25.08 -0.05 28.39
N THR A 510 -24.46 0.56 27.39
CA THR A 510 -24.69 0.25 25.98
C THR A 510 -24.28 -1.19 25.73
N LEU A 511 -25.16 -1.94 25.07
CA LEU A 511 -24.98 -3.34 24.81
C LEU A 511 -24.32 -3.56 23.46
N TYR A 512 -23.17 -4.23 23.46
CA TYR A 512 -22.49 -4.69 22.25
C TYR A 512 -22.56 -6.21 22.19
N VAL A 513 -22.94 -6.74 21.03
CA VAL A 513 -23.26 -8.15 20.88
C VAL A 513 -22.50 -8.77 19.71
N LYS A 514 -22.09 -10.02 19.89
CA LYS A 514 -21.73 -10.91 18.80
C LYS A 514 -22.44 -12.24 18.98
N ALA A 515 -23.22 -12.62 17.97
CA ALA A 515 -23.94 -13.90 17.95
C ALA A 515 -23.29 -14.85 16.95
N ARG A 516 -23.28 -16.15 17.28
CA ARG A 516 -22.73 -17.23 16.45
C ARG A 516 -23.70 -18.40 16.46
N ASP A 517 -23.49 -19.35 15.55
CA ASP A 517 -24.22 -20.62 15.48
C ASP A 517 -25.75 -20.44 15.61
N LYS A 518 -26.38 -21.14 16.56
CA LYS A 518 -27.83 -21.13 16.74
C LYS A 518 -28.36 -19.77 17.20
N ALA A 519 -27.58 -19.01 17.97
CA ALA A 519 -27.97 -17.66 18.35
C ALA A 519 -28.06 -16.73 17.13
N LEU A 520 -27.13 -16.86 16.18
CA LEU A 520 -27.16 -16.11 14.94
C LEU A 520 -28.32 -16.54 14.03
N ASP A 521 -28.59 -17.85 13.92
CA ASP A 521 -29.77 -18.36 13.19
C ASP A 521 -31.08 -17.77 13.74
N ARG A 522 -31.19 -17.67 15.07
CA ARG A 522 -32.35 -17.07 15.73
C ARG A 522 -32.43 -15.56 15.49
N ALA A 523 -31.31 -14.86 15.50
CA ALA A 523 -31.26 -13.45 15.15
C ALA A 523 -31.80 -13.21 13.73
N TRP A 524 -31.36 -14.02 12.74
CA TRP A 524 -31.89 -13.94 11.37
C TRP A 524 -33.37 -14.28 11.28
N ALA A 525 -33.83 -15.32 11.97
CA ALA A 525 -35.25 -15.69 11.99
C ALA A 525 -36.15 -14.57 12.53
N LEU A 526 -35.63 -13.77 13.47
CA LEU A 526 -36.31 -12.59 14.02
C LEU A 526 -36.03 -11.30 13.23
N ARG A 527 -35.14 -11.33 12.24
CA ARG A 527 -34.58 -10.15 11.55
C ARG A 527 -33.93 -9.15 12.53
N ALA A 528 -33.38 -9.65 13.63
CA ALA A 528 -32.75 -8.84 14.66
C ALA A 528 -31.37 -8.35 14.19
N VAL A 529 -31.18 -7.03 14.19
CA VAL A 529 -29.96 -6.34 13.75
C VAL A 529 -29.31 -5.53 14.87
N ASP A 530 -30.03 -5.28 15.96
CA ASP A 530 -29.55 -4.54 17.13
C ASP A 530 -30.17 -5.08 18.42
N TYR A 531 -29.53 -4.77 19.55
CA TYR A 531 -29.96 -5.21 20.88
C TYR A 531 -29.82 -4.08 21.89
N LYS A 532 -30.84 -3.90 22.72
CA LYS A 532 -30.82 -2.92 23.82
C LYS A 532 -31.10 -3.60 25.14
N ALA A 533 -30.50 -3.07 26.20
CA ALA A 533 -30.65 -3.60 27.54
C ALA A 533 -31.01 -2.49 28.52
N ALA A 534 -31.86 -2.81 29.49
CA ALA A 534 -32.17 -1.97 30.64
C ALA A 534 -31.90 -2.77 31.91
N PHE A 535 -31.29 -2.12 32.90
CA PHE A 535 -30.82 -2.76 34.13
C PHE A 535 -31.51 -2.17 35.35
N ILE A 536 -31.83 -3.02 36.32
CA ILE A 536 -32.38 -2.65 37.62
C ILE A 536 -31.64 -3.47 38.69
N GLU A 537 -31.01 -2.81 39.65
CA GLU A 537 -30.49 -3.48 40.83
C GLU A 537 -31.61 -3.67 41.86
N SER A 538 -31.77 -4.91 42.35
CA SER A 538 -32.78 -5.23 43.36
C SER A 538 -32.34 -6.43 44.20
N ALA A 539 -32.50 -6.34 45.53
CA ALA A 539 -32.29 -7.42 46.49
C ALA A 539 -30.97 -8.21 46.30
N GLY A 540 -29.86 -7.50 46.08
CA GLY A 540 -28.53 -8.12 45.92
C GLY A 540 -28.25 -8.72 44.54
N SER A 541 -29.11 -8.45 43.55
CA SER A 541 -28.98 -8.94 42.18
C SER A 541 -29.17 -7.82 41.16
N VAL A 542 -28.61 -8.01 39.97
CA VAL A 542 -28.88 -7.20 38.78
C VAL A 542 -29.93 -7.93 37.96
N LEU A 543 -31.04 -7.26 37.68
CA LEU A 543 -32.04 -7.66 36.71
C LEU A 543 -31.77 -6.93 35.40
N CYS A 544 -31.84 -7.65 34.29
CA CYS A 544 -31.69 -7.10 32.95
C CYS A 544 -32.90 -7.47 32.11
N THR A 545 -33.46 -6.49 31.40
CA THR A 545 -34.39 -6.73 30.29
C THR A 545 -33.69 -6.40 28.99
N ALA A 546 -33.62 -7.35 28.06
CA ALA A 546 -33.02 -7.15 26.75
C ALA A 546 -34.09 -7.24 25.64
N THR A 547 -33.98 -6.37 24.65
CA THR A 547 -34.82 -6.35 23.46
C THR A 547 -33.99 -6.61 22.22
N ALA A 548 -34.44 -7.56 21.40
CA ALA A 548 -33.94 -7.73 20.03
C ALA A 548 -34.73 -6.80 19.10
N ILE A 549 -34.01 -6.09 18.22
CA ILE A 549 -34.57 -5.00 17.40
C ILE A 549 -34.32 -5.30 15.93
N ALA A 550 -35.39 -5.24 15.13
CA ALA A 550 -35.32 -5.29 13.67
C ALA A 550 -35.40 -3.87 13.09
N ASP A 551 -34.78 -3.66 11.93
CA ASP A 551 -34.97 -2.41 11.18
C ASP A 551 -36.44 -2.30 10.74
N VAL A 552 -36.99 -1.08 10.76
CA VAL A 552 -38.38 -0.82 10.36
C VAL A 552 -38.61 -1.25 8.91
N ALA A 553 -37.62 -1.04 8.03
CA ALA A 553 -37.71 -1.41 6.62
C ALA A 553 -37.89 -2.92 6.44
N ASP A 554 -37.23 -3.73 7.27
CA ASP A 554 -37.26 -5.19 7.17
C ASP A 554 -38.59 -5.78 7.67
N VAL A 555 -39.39 -5.04 8.45
CA VAL A 555 -40.69 -5.52 8.96
C VAL A 555 -41.85 -5.06 8.07
N ALA A 556 -41.73 -3.91 7.42
CA ALA A 556 -42.77 -3.36 6.54
C ALA A 556 -43.08 -4.25 5.33
N ASP A 557 -42.11 -5.01 4.85
CA ASP A 557 -42.22 -5.92 3.69
C ASP A 557 -43.08 -7.18 3.96
N ILE A 558 -43.63 -7.34 5.17
CA ILE A 558 -44.57 -8.42 5.54
C ILE A 558 -46.04 -8.03 5.22
N SER A 559 -46.29 -6.76 4.91
CA SER A 559 -47.63 -6.22 4.65
C SER A 559 -48.03 -6.17 3.15
N LYS A 560 -47.21 -6.75 2.27
CA LYS A 560 -47.50 -7.05 0.87
C LYS A 560 -47.32 -8.54 0.62
#